data_AF-A0A9P1GX98-F1
#
_entry.id   AF-A0A9P1GX98-F1
#
_cell.length_a   1.000
_cell.length_b   1.000
_cell.length_c   1.000
_cell.angle_alpha   90.00
_cell.angle_beta   90.00
_cell.angle_gamma   90.00
#
_symmetry.space_group_name_H-M   'P 1'
#
loop_
_entity.id
_entity.type
_entity.pdbx_description
1 polymer ?
#
loop_
_entity_poly.entity_id
_entity_poly.type
_entity_poly.pdbx_seq_one_letter_code
_entity_poly.pdbx_strand_id
1 'polypeptide(L)'
;MSAGSPSRGRTKQVRGVAYERANSCFYPNIPGIVPGSGLALAFAYYHYGLEIDPKHVHLHTNLGSLLKDIGHLDLAIQMYEQAVACDGTFDIALTNLANAVKDRGRIGDAITYYKRAVRSNPDFAEAVCGLASALSSVCDWRARGGVFLSGGKHDRWHVNDEGMLQDALDKRHGSGLMNRVVGIVRRQLDDSASWGWNTIQEETVSGILMQIQRLAPADRDLALRKIEREAPIFRDVSGWSADKLVEQIVRDGIHILVNLNGYTRGARNEVFAARPVPIQMSFMGFAGTLGAEWCDYILADEIAVPSETLRPFRSNRDPIDVFSDNNEEEGAVEWAGPHVASRIVFTDVAPKSQHISRARVCDLFLDTPECNAHTTAADVLWSSTPLLTLPRYPYKMCSRMAASILKGALPKTREGAEIAQELIANSDEDYEEKAIRLASGLIYQEAPGGCFVGGGRLAEIRRVLYQHRWTCPLFDTHRWVADLECAYEEAWRRWVLGEAGDIHL
;
A
#
# COMPACT_ATOMS: atom_id res chain seq x y z
N MET A 1 61.37 -50.30 -24.04
CA MET A 1 60.80 -48.94 -24.12
C MET A 1 59.29 -49.09 -24.12
N SER A 2 58.70 -49.11 -22.92
CA SER A 2 57.27 -49.34 -22.70
C SER A 2 56.54 -48.01 -22.56
N ALA A 3 55.48 -47.84 -23.35
CA ALA A 3 54.60 -46.69 -23.31
C ALA A 3 53.85 -46.60 -21.97
N GLY A 4 53.79 -45.39 -21.41
CA GLY A 4 53.21 -45.08 -20.11
C GLY A 4 51.68 -45.05 -20.11
N SER A 5 51.12 -45.59 -19.04
CA SER A 5 49.71 -45.50 -18.65
C SER A 5 49.38 -44.15 -17.97
N PRO A 6 48.25 -43.50 -18.27
CA PRO A 6 47.84 -42.30 -17.57
C PRO A 6 47.16 -42.61 -16.22
N SER A 7 47.43 -41.74 -15.25
CA SER A 7 46.98 -41.78 -13.86
C SER A 7 45.47 -41.58 -13.71
N ARG A 8 44.81 -42.48 -12.95
CA ARG A 8 43.43 -42.30 -12.48
C ARG A 8 43.40 -41.24 -11.37
N GLY A 9 42.86 -40.07 -11.67
CA GLY A 9 42.48 -39.07 -10.67
C GLY A 9 41.34 -39.56 -9.78
N ARG A 10 41.50 -39.46 -8.46
CA ARG A 10 40.44 -39.68 -7.48
C ARG A 10 39.46 -38.49 -7.53
N THR A 11 38.33 -38.65 -8.20
CA THR A 11 37.13 -37.84 -7.96
C THR A 11 36.57 -38.19 -6.59
N LYS A 12 36.71 -37.29 -5.59
CA LYS A 12 35.96 -37.38 -4.33
C LYS A 12 34.48 -37.22 -4.65
N GLN A 13 33.75 -38.32 -4.53
CA GLN A 13 32.30 -38.39 -4.63
C GLN A 13 31.71 -37.71 -3.37
N VAL A 14 31.36 -36.44 -3.45
CA VAL A 14 30.60 -35.71 -2.41
C VAL A 14 29.10 -35.77 -2.75
N ARG A 15 28.60 -36.97 -3.08
CA ARG A 15 27.17 -37.22 -3.34
C ARG A 15 26.73 -38.40 -2.47
N GLY A 16 25.81 -38.17 -1.54
CA GLY A 16 25.06 -39.22 -0.84
C GLY A 16 24.81 -38.98 0.65
N VAL A 17 25.82 -38.55 1.41
CA VAL A 17 25.76 -38.64 2.88
C VAL A 17 24.77 -37.65 3.54
N ALA A 18 24.60 -36.46 2.95
CA ALA A 18 23.67 -35.45 3.48
C ALA A 18 22.19 -35.83 3.25
N TYR A 19 21.88 -36.49 2.13
CA TYR A 19 20.51 -36.84 1.76
C TYR A 19 20.00 -38.06 2.55
N GLU A 20 20.88 -39.04 2.80
CA GLU A 20 20.52 -40.24 3.58
C GLU A 20 20.38 -39.95 5.08
N ARG A 21 21.17 -39.01 5.64
CA ARG A 21 21.00 -38.59 7.05
C ARG A 21 19.78 -37.70 7.26
N ALA A 22 19.45 -36.82 6.32
CA ALA A 22 18.25 -35.99 6.38
C ALA A 22 16.94 -36.81 6.44
N ASN A 23 16.91 -38.00 5.84
CA ASN A 23 15.76 -38.92 5.92
C ASN A 23 15.65 -39.69 7.25
N SER A 24 16.66 -39.65 8.12
CA SER A 24 16.70 -40.41 9.38
C SER A 24 16.32 -39.60 10.63
N CYS A 25 16.26 -38.28 10.52
CA CYS A 25 15.83 -37.40 11.61
C CYS A 25 14.31 -37.22 11.57
N PHE A 26 13.61 -37.73 12.59
CA PHE A 26 12.23 -37.37 12.88
C PHE A 26 12.19 -35.90 13.31
N TYR A 27 11.99 -35.00 12.36
CA TYR A 27 11.74 -33.60 12.66
C TYR A 27 10.36 -33.43 13.28
N PRO A 28 10.17 -32.48 14.22
CA PRO A 28 8.83 -32.12 14.68
C PRO A 28 7.97 -31.80 13.45
N ASN A 29 6.78 -32.39 13.39
CA ASN A 29 5.84 -32.17 12.28
C ASN A 29 5.31 -30.73 12.39
N ILE A 30 6.00 -29.78 11.77
CA ILE A 30 5.55 -28.38 11.71
C ILE A 30 4.44 -28.32 10.65
N PRO A 31 3.19 -27.95 11.04
CA PRO A 31 2.10 -27.82 10.09
C PRO A 31 2.49 -26.94 8.90
N GLY A 32 2.16 -27.34 7.67
CA GLY A 32 2.55 -26.57 6.47
C GLY A 32 3.91 -26.94 5.86
N ILE A 33 4.74 -27.74 6.54
CA ILE A 33 5.88 -28.42 5.91
C ILE A 33 5.45 -29.83 5.49
N VAL A 34 5.14 -30.00 4.20
CA VAL A 34 4.74 -31.30 3.66
C VAL A 34 5.99 -32.17 3.44
N PRO A 35 6.06 -33.41 3.97
CA PRO A 35 7.19 -34.31 3.72
C PRO A 35 7.48 -34.50 2.23
N GLY A 36 8.76 -34.43 1.84
CA GLY A 36 9.18 -34.53 0.44
C GLY A 36 8.99 -33.25 -0.40
N SER A 37 8.50 -32.15 0.18
CA SER A 37 8.45 -30.84 -0.49
C SER A 37 9.82 -30.14 -0.50
N GLY A 38 9.97 -29.13 -1.35
CA GLY A 38 11.15 -28.26 -1.34
C GLY A 38 11.34 -27.53 0.00
N LEU A 39 10.24 -27.18 0.67
CA LEU A 39 10.26 -26.59 2.02
C LEU A 39 10.81 -27.57 3.05
N ALA A 40 10.39 -28.85 2.99
CA ALA A 40 10.92 -29.88 3.88
C ALA A 40 12.42 -30.11 3.66
N LEU A 41 12.86 -30.05 2.40
CA LEU A 41 14.28 -30.16 2.06
C LEU A 41 15.08 -28.95 2.57
N ALA A 42 14.58 -27.72 2.35
CA ALA A 42 15.21 -26.51 2.85
C ALA A 42 15.30 -26.50 4.38
N PHE A 43 14.20 -26.84 5.05
CA PHE A 43 14.14 -26.98 6.51
C PHE A 43 15.17 -27.99 7.02
N ALA A 44 15.26 -29.18 6.40
CA ALA A 44 16.24 -30.19 6.77
C ALA A 44 17.68 -29.70 6.59
N TYR A 45 17.99 -29.01 5.49
CA TYR A 45 19.33 -28.46 5.26
C TYR A 45 19.70 -27.33 6.21
N TYR A 46 18.76 -26.42 6.52
CA TYR A 46 19.00 -25.38 7.51
C TYR A 46 19.25 -25.96 8.89
N HIS A 47 18.44 -26.93 9.32
CA HIS A 47 18.63 -27.61 10.59
C HIS A 47 19.96 -28.38 10.64
N TYR A 48 20.29 -29.14 9.61
CA TYR A 48 21.56 -29.86 9.55
C TYR A 48 22.77 -28.90 9.59
N GLY A 49 22.69 -27.77 8.90
CA GLY A 49 23.71 -26.74 8.97
C GLY A 49 23.87 -26.16 10.38
N LEU A 50 22.75 -25.93 11.09
CA LEU A 50 22.76 -25.45 12.48
C LEU A 50 23.22 -26.51 13.49
N GLU A 51 23.09 -27.81 13.19
CA GLU A 51 23.73 -28.87 14.01
C GLU A 51 25.26 -28.82 13.91
N ILE A 52 25.79 -28.44 12.74
CA ILE A 52 27.23 -28.30 12.51
C ILE A 52 27.76 -26.98 13.09
N ASP A 53 27.05 -25.89 12.84
CA ASP A 53 27.37 -24.54 13.32
C ASP A 53 26.14 -23.88 13.96
N PRO A 54 25.93 -24.09 15.28
CA PRO A 54 24.79 -23.52 15.99
C PRO A 54 24.77 -21.99 16.04
N LYS A 55 25.89 -21.33 15.73
CA LYS A 55 26.02 -19.87 15.76
C LYS A 55 25.94 -19.23 14.37
N HIS A 56 25.54 -19.99 13.35
CA HIS A 56 25.49 -19.51 11.98
C HIS A 56 24.32 -18.55 11.73
N VAL A 57 24.60 -17.26 11.71
CA VAL A 57 23.61 -16.18 11.64
C VAL A 57 22.70 -16.27 10.40
N HIS A 58 23.26 -16.58 9.22
CA HIS A 58 22.48 -16.68 7.98
C HIS A 58 21.50 -17.84 7.97
N LEU A 59 21.85 -18.97 8.62
CA LEU A 59 21.00 -20.17 8.65
C LEU A 59 19.83 -19.96 9.59
N HIS A 60 20.05 -19.36 10.76
CA HIS A 60 18.96 -18.91 11.64
C HIS A 60 18.03 -17.93 10.93
N THR A 61 18.59 -16.97 10.19
CA THR A 61 17.80 -15.98 9.45
C THR A 61 16.95 -16.63 8.35
N ASN A 62 17.56 -17.47 7.51
CA ASN A 62 16.86 -18.14 6.41
C ASN A 62 15.82 -19.14 6.91
N LEU A 63 16.08 -19.83 8.01
CA LEU A 63 15.10 -20.70 8.67
C LEU A 63 13.93 -19.89 9.22
N GLY A 64 14.19 -18.73 9.82
CA GLY A 64 13.16 -17.79 10.25
C GLY A 64 12.29 -17.31 9.09
N SER A 65 12.88 -16.99 7.93
CA SER A 65 12.12 -16.57 6.74
C SER A 65 11.24 -17.69 6.20
N LEU A 66 11.78 -18.91 6.11
CA LEU A 66 11.01 -20.10 5.75
C LEU A 66 9.78 -20.29 6.66
N LEU A 67 9.97 -20.18 7.98
CA LEU A 67 8.89 -20.34 8.95
C LEU A 67 7.86 -19.21 8.86
N LYS A 68 8.31 -17.98 8.61
CA LYS A 68 7.43 -16.82 8.40
C LYS A 68 6.54 -17.03 7.18
N ASP A 69 7.10 -17.49 6.07
CA ASP A 69 6.38 -17.71 4.81
C ASP A 69 5.32 -18.82 4.93
N ILE A 70 5.55 -19.80 5.80
CA ILE A 70 4.59 -20.88 6.12
C ILE A 70 3.51 -20.41 7.12
N GLY A 71 3.65 -19.20 7.69
CA GLY A 71 2.71 -18.61 8.65
C GLY A 71 3.03 -18.92 10.11
N HIS A 72 4.15 -19.59 10.41
CA HIS A 72 4.62 -19.85 11.78
C HIS A 72 5.41 -18.66 12.33
N LEU A 73 4.70 -17.55 12.51
CA LEU A 73 5.31 -16.27 12.86
C LEU A 73 6.07 -16.30 14.19
N ASP A 74 5.57 -17.04 15.19
CA ASP A 74 6.21 -17.12 16.51
C ASP A 74 7.52 -17.91 16.47
N LEU A 75 7.58 -18.99 15.68
CA LEU A 75 8.81 -19.75 15.47
C LEU A 75 9.82 -18.94 14.63
N ALA A 76 9.32 -18.18 13.64
CA ALA A 76 10.17 -17.28 12.87
C ALA A 76 10.86 -16.24 13.76
N ILE A 77 10.09 -15.60 14.66
CA ILE A 77 10.63 -14.65 15.65
C ILE A 77 11.72 -15.30 16.49
N GLN A 78 11.51 -16.51 17.01
CA GLN A 78 12.54 -17.23 17.79
C GLN A 78 13.82 -17.45 16.99
N MET A 79 13.72 -17.86 15.73
CA MET A 79 14.91 -18.07 14.89
C MET A 79 15.64 -16.75 14.60
N TYR A 80 14.92 -15.66 14.35
CA TYR A 80 15.54 -14.35 14.19
C TYR A 80 16.18 -13.84 15.48
N GLU A 81 15.57 -14.08 16.64
CA GLU A 81 16.18 -13.75 17.94
C GLU A 81 17.48 -14.54 18.16
N GLN A 82 17.55 -15.81 17.77
CA GLN A 82 18.80 -16.58 17.78
C GLN A 82 19.85 -15.99 16.83
N ALA A 83 19.46 -15.57 15.63
CA ALA A 83 20.36 -14.90 14.69
C ALA A 83 20.94 -13.62 15.31
N VAL A 84 20.09 -12.78 15.92
CA VAL A 84 20.49 -11.53 16.59
C VAL A 84 21.31 -11.78 17.86
N ALA A 85 21.09 -12.89 18.56
CA ALA A 85 21.92 -13.29 19.69
C ALA A 85 23.33 -13.74 19.26
N CYS A 86 23.46 -14.31 18.06
CA CYS A 86 24.74 -14.69 17.48
C CYS A 86 25.50 -13.45 16.96
N ASP A 87 24.81 -12.55 16.27
CA ASP A 87 25.34 -11.25 15.84
C ASP A 87 24.29 -10.14 16.03
N GLY A 88 24.50 -9.31 17.05
CA GLY A 88 23.60 -8.23 17.41
C GLY A 88 23.60 -7.04 16.44
N THR A 89 24.49 -7.05 15.44
CA THR A 89 24.65 -6.02 14.40
C THR A 89 24.20 -6.49 13.02
N PHE A 90 23.83 -7.75 12.83
CA PHE A 90 23.42 -8.26 11.53
C PHE A 90 22.09 -7.63 11.08
N ASP A 91 22.18 -6.70 10.12
CA ASP A 91 21.09 -5.83 9.66
C ASP A 91 19.91 -6.61 9.07
N ILE A 92 20.17 -7.64 8.25
CA ILE A 92 19.14 -8.49 7.64
C ILE A 92 18.33 -9.21 8.72
N ALA A 93 18.96 -9.82 9.74
CA ALA A 93 18.22 -10.48 10.82
C ALA A 93 17.42 -9.49 11.67
N LEU A 94 18.00 -8.31 11.96
CA LEU A 94 17.30 -7.27 12.71
C LEU A 94 16.05 -6.76 11.97
N THR A 95 16.14 -6.54 10.65
CA THR A 95 15.01 -6.13 9.82
C THR A 95 13.96 -7.23 9.70
N ASN A 96 14.38 -8.48 9.51
CA ASN A 96 13.45 -9.61 9.45
C ASN A 96 12.73 -9.86 10.78
N LEU A 97 13.44 -9.71 11.91
CA LEU A 97 12.84 -9.73 13.25
C LEU A 97 11.83 -8.59 13.41
N ALA A 98 12.21 -7.37 13.02
CA ALA A 98 11.33 -6.20 13.09
C ALA A 98 10.06 -6.39 12.26
N ASN A 99 10.19 -6.87 11.02
CA ASN A 99 9.07 -7.22 10.15
C ASN A 99 8.13 -8.26 10.82
N ALA A 100 8.69 -9.34 11.38
CA ALA A 100 7.90 -10.39 12.01
C ALA A 100 7.18 -9.92 13.29
N VAL A 101 7.86 -9.11 14.11
CA VAL A 101 7.31 -8.50 15.33
C VAL A 101 6.21 -7.47 14.99
N LYS A 102 6.40 -6.69 13.93
CA LYS A 102 5.38 -5.78 13.36
C LYS A 102 4.15 -6.55 12.88
N ASP A 103 4.35 -7.65 12.14
CA ASP A 103 3.26 -8.52 11.64
C ASP A 103 2.47 -9.16 12.81
N ARG A 104 3.09 -9.31 13.98
CA ARG A 104 2.42 -9.73 15.23
C ARG A 104 1.65 -8.62 15.95
N GLY A 105 1.73 -7.37 15.48
CA GLY A 105 1.07 -6.20 16.08
C GLY A 105 1.90 -5.49 17.15
N ARG A 106 3.14 -5.93 17.43
CA ARG A 106 4.02 -5.32 18.44
C ARG A 106 4.88 -4.22 17.82
N ILE A 107 4.24 -3.17 17.30
CA ILE A 107 4.91 -2.14 16.48
C ILE A 107 6.02 -1.40 17.27
N GLY A 108 5.81 -1.10 18.55
CA GLY A 108 6.82 -0.43 19.39
C GLY A 108 8.12 -1.22 19.53
N ASP A 109 8.03 -2.54 19.66
CA ASP A 109 9.21 -3.43 19.71
C ASP A 109 9.89 -3.50 18.33
N ALA A 110 9.10 -3.58 17.26
CA ALA A 110 9.61 -3.55 15.89
C ALA A 110 10.42 -2.28 15.61
N ILE A 111 9.96 -1.10 16.06
CA ILE A 111 10.69 0.17 15.92
C ILE A 111 12.07 0.08 16.56
N THR A 112 12.20 -0.55 17.73
CA THR A 112 13.48 -0.74 18.41
C THR A 112 14.46 -1.56 17.56
N TYR A 113 13.98 -2.64 16.95
CA TYR A 113 14.78 -3.48 16.06
C TYR A 113 15.13 -2.77 14.75
N TYR A 114 14.19 -2.08 14.11
CA TYR A 114 14.46 -1.26 12.92
C TYR A 114 15.50 -0.17 13.21
N LYS A 115 15.39 0.55 14.34
CA LYS A 115 16.41 1.54 14.76
C LYS A 115 17.78 0.93 14.96
N ARG A 116 17.89 -0.34 15.34
CA ARG A 116 19.17 -1.07 15.41
C ARG A 116 19.67 -1.43 14.01
N ALA A 117 18.81 -1.95 13.14
CA ALA A 117 19.14 -2.29 11.77
C ALA A 117 19.68 -1.08 11.00
N VAL A 118 18.97 0.06 11.06
CA VAL A 118 19.37 1.32 10.40
C VAL A 118 20.66 1.91 10.99
N ARG A 119 20.96 1.67 12.28
CA ARG A 119 22.25 2.07 12.89
C ARG A 119 23.41 1.20 12.40
N SER A 120 23.15 -0.09 12.16
CA SER A 120 24.16 -1.00 11.62
C SER A 120 24.44 -0.73 10.15
N ASN A 121 23.38 -0.59 9.35
CA ASN A 121 23.46 -0.29 7.94
C ASN A 121 22.47 0.84 7.56
N PRO A 122 22.94 2.10 7.53
CA PRO A 122 22.13 3.25 7.19
C PRO A 122 21.54 3.23 5.78
N ASP A 123 22.17 2.51 4.84
CA ASP A 123 21.74 2.43 3.44
C ASP A 123 20.88 1.19 3.16
N PHE A 124 20.57 0.38 4.17
CA PHE A 124 19.72 -0.79 3.98
C PHE A 124 18.26 -0.38 3.76
N ALA A 125 17.86 -0.35 2.49
CA ALA A 125 16.56 0.13 2.04
C ALA A 125 15.38 -0.46 2.82
N GLU A 126 15.37 -1.77 3.03
CA GLU A 126 14.29 -2.46 3.73
C GLU A 126 14.18 -2.02 5.20
N ALA A 127 15.31 -1.84 5.89
CA ALA A 127 15.34 -1.34 7.26
C ALA A 127 14.84 0.10 7.36
N VAL A 128 15.30 0.98 6.46
CA VAL A 128 14.97 2.40 6.47
C VAL A 128 13.49 2.61 6.14
N CYS A 129 12.98 1.98 5.09
CA CYS A 129 11.58 2.04 4.71
C CYS A 129 10.67 1.36 5.75
N GLY A 130 11.12 0.22 6.31
CA GLY A 130 10.42 -0.47 7.40
C GLY A 130 10.30 0.40 8.66
N LEU A 131 11.39 1.09 9.03
CA LEU A 131 11.40 2.05 10.14
C LEU A 131 10.45 3.21 9.88
N ALA A 132 10.52 3.83 8.69
CA ALA A 132 9.66 4.96 8.33
C ALA A 132 8.18 4.55 8.40
N SER A 133 7.82 3.41 7.82
CA SER A 133 6.46 2.86 7.88
C SER A 133 6.00 2.57 9.30
N ALA A 134 6.86 1.97 10.14
CA ALA A 134 6.51 1.65 11.53
C ALA A 134 6.32 2.91 12.37
N LEU A 135 7.20 3.90 12.24
CA LEU A 135 7.10 5.20 12.91
C LEU A 135 5.83 5.95 12.48
N SER A 136 5.53 6.01 11.18
CA SER A 136 4.30 6.63 10.68
C SER A 136 3.03 5.94 11.18
N SER A 137 3.06 4.63 11.45
CA SER A 137 1.87 3.89 11.92
C SER A 137 1.51 4.10 13.39
N VAL A 138 2.46 4.57 14.20
CA VAL A 138 2.26 5.00 15.60
C VAL A 138 2.51 6.51 15.73
N CYS A 139 2.51 7.16 14.57
CA CYS A 139 2.78 8.56 14.34
C CYS A 139 3.86 9.17 15.27
N ASP A 140 4.98 8.45 15.41
CA ASP A 140 6.21 8.93 16.04
C ASP A 140 7.02 9.68 14.98
N TRP A 141 6.91 11.00 14.98
CA TRP A 141 7.50 11.85 13.95
C TRP A 141 8.95 12.25 14.23
N ARG A 142 9.52 11.83 15.36
CA ARG A 142 10.90 12.18 15.73
C ARG A 142 11.89 11.72 14.67
N ALA A 143 12.79 12.62 14.31
CA ALA A 143 13.81 12.43 13.28
C ALA A 143 13.25 12.12 11.87
N ARG A 144 11.94 12.29 11.63
CA ARG A 144 11.34 12.16 10.29
C ARG A 144 12.06 13.07 9.29
N GLY A 145 12.37 14.29 9.72
CA GLY A 145 12.94 15.34 8.89
C GLY A 145 12.00 15.73 7.76
N GLY A 146 12.58 16.04 6.60
CA GLY A 146 11.88 16.48 5.40
C GLY A 146 12.84 16.58 4.24
N VAL A 147 12.30 16.66 3.03
CA VAL A 147 13.04 16.59 1.79
C VAL A 147 13.23 18.00 1.23
N PHE A 148 14.45 18.31 0.78
CA PHE A 148 14.74 19.54 0.02
C PHE A 148 15.46 19.14 -1.28
N LEU A 149 14.84 19.45 -2.41
CA LEU A 149 15.28 19.01 -3.74
C LEU A 149 15.91 20.13 -4.54
N SER A 150 16.63 19.73 -5.60
CA SER A 150 17.08 20.64 -6.64
C SER A 150 15.88 21.35 -7.29
N GLY A 151 16.03 22.64 -7.60
CA GLY A 151 14.94 23.48 -8.11
C GLY A 151 14.07 24.12 -7.02
N GLY A 152 14.49 24.09 -5.74
CA GLY A 152 13.84 24.81 -4.65
C GLY A 152 12.57 24.15 -4.09
N LYS A 153 12.23 22.95 -4.57
CA LYS A 153 11.08 22.17 -4.08
C LYS A 153 11.43 21.52 -2.73
N HIS A 154 10.56 21.64 -1.75
CA HIS A 154 10.81 21.14 -0.41
C HIS A 154 9.52 20.82 0.35
N ASP A 155 9.61 19.92 1.33
CA ASP A 155 8.58 19.78 2.35
C ASP A 155 8.63 21.05 3.21
N ARG A 156 7.52 21.79 3.38
CA ARG A 156 7.52 23.02 4.21
C ARG A 156 8.01 22.72 5.63
N TRP A 157 7.57 21.61 6.19
CA TRP A 157 7.89 21.23 7.56
C TRP A 157 8.82 20.02 7.62
N HIS A 158 9.94 20.21 8.30
CA HIS A 158 10.85 19.15 8.70
C HIS A 158 10.59 18.84 10.19
N VAL A 159 10.66 17.57 10.58
CA VAL A 159 10.59 17.21 12.00
C VAL A 159 11.98 16.89 12.52
N ASN A 160 12.43 17.58 13.58
CA ASN A 160 13.72 17.31 14.20
C ASN A 160 13.70 16.03 15.06
N ASP A 161 14.84 15.72 15.69
CA ASP A 161 15.00 14.52 16.53
C ASP A 161 14.12 14.57 17.79
N GLU A 162 13.69 15.77 18.21
CA GLU A 162 12.77 16.00 19.32
C GLU A 162 11.30 15.91 18.93
N GLY A 163 10.95 15.75 17.64
CA GLY A 163 9.56 15.66 17.19
C GLY A 163 8.89 17.00 16.89
N MET A 164 9.65 18.09 16.90
CA MET A 164 9.17 19.46 16.64
C MET A 164 9.29 19.84 15.17
N LEU A 165 8.29 20.57 14.67
CA LEU A 165 8.30 21.13 13.32
C LEU A 165 9.34 22.26 13.18
N GLN A 166 9.99 22.27 12.02
CA GLN A 166 10.96 23.27 11.60
C GLN A 166 10.65 23.63 10.16
N ASP A 167 10.58 24.93 9.85
CA ASP A 167 10.35 25.35 8.48
C ASP A 167 11.61 25.04 7.64
N ALA A 168 11.43 24.38 6.50
CA ALA A 168 12.50 24.01 5.60
C ALA A 168 13.21 25.21 4.99
N LEU A 169 12.53 26.37 4.91
CA LEU A 169 13.13 27.62 4.43
C LEU A 169 14.26 28.12 5.35
N ASP A 170 14.24 27.73 6.63
CA ASP A 170 15.29 28.07 7.59
C ASP A 170 16.56 27.24 7.38
N LYS A 171 16.42 25.95 7.02
CA LYS A 171 17.56 25.04 6.81
C LYS A 171 18.07 24.98 5.38
N ARG A 172 17.19 25.09 4.39
CA ARG A 172 17.46 24.98 2.95
C ARG A 172 18.20 23.69 2.53
N HIS A 173 18.02 22.60 3.26
CA HIS A 173 18.54 21.28 2.91
C HIS A 173 17.65 20.16 3.46
N GLY A 174 17.66 18.99 2.81
CA GLY A 174 16.93 17.82 3.27
C GLY A 174 17.52 17.26 4.57
N SER A 175 16.70 16.66 5.42
CA SER A 175 17.13 16.09 6.70
C SER A 175 16.30 14.87 7.10
N GLY A 176 16.81 14.12 8.07
CA GLY A 176 16.08 13.02 8.72
C GLY A 176 15.82 11.81 7.84
N LEU A 177 14.92 10.96 8.32
CA LEU A 177 14.61 9.66 7.76
C LEU A 177 14.00 9.76 6.35
N MET A 178 13.11 10.74 6.10
CA MET A 178 12.44 10.87 4.80
C MET A 178 13.39 11.29 3.69
N ASN A 179 14.33 12.20 3.97
CA ASN A 179 15.38 12.55 2.99
C ASN A 179 16.25 11.34 2.64
N ARG A 180 16.49 10.44 3.60
CA ARG A 180 17.22 9.19 3.36
C ARG A 180 16.41 8.20 2.52
N VAL A 181 15.12 8.02 2.81
CA VAL A 181 14.21 7.19 1.99
C VAL A 181 14.24 7.68 0.54
N VAL A 182 14.06 8.98 0.31
CA VAL A 182 14.10 9.57 -1.04
C VAL A 182 15.46 9.38 -1.71
N GLY A 183 16.56 9.52 -0.97
CA GLY A 183 17.90 9.25 -1.49
C GLY A 183 18.10 7.80 -1.93
N ILE A 184 17.58 6.83 -1.17
CA ILE A 184 17.62 5.41 -1.51
C ILE A 184 16.77 5.12 -2.75
N VAL A 185 15.52 5.61 -2.77
CA VAL A 185 14.60 5.42 -3.91
C VAL A 185 15.18 6.03 -5.18
N ARG A 186 15.76 7.24 -5.11
CA ARG A 186 16.42 7.86 -6.27
C ARG A 186 17.53 6.97 -6.83
N ARG A 187 18.43 6.47 -5.98
CA ARG A 187 19.51 5.57 -6.42
C ARG A 187 18.98 4.29 -7.06
N GLN A 188 17.95 3.69 -6.45
CA GLN A 188 17.32 2.49 -7.02
C GLN A 188 16.65 2.77 -8.38
N LEU A 189 16.00 3.93 -8.53
CA LEU A 189 15.43 4.35 -9.81
C LEU A 189 16.53 4.57 -10.86
N ASP A 190 17.60 5.28 -10.52
CA ASP A 190 18.75 5.51 -11.39
C ASP A 190 19.42 4.19 -11.83
N ASP A 191 19.65 3.27 -10.89
CA ASP A 191 20.19 1.94 -11.16
C ASP A 191 19.23 1.15 -12.08
N SER A 192 17.93 1.13 -11.73
CA SER A 192 16.90 0.40 -12.48
C SER A 192 16.69 0.92 -13.90
N ALA A 193 16.91 2.22 -14.15
CA ALA A 193 16.82 2.81 -15.48
C ALA A 193 17.87 2.21 -16.46
N SER A 194 18.94 1.61 -15.92
CA SER A 194 19.97 0.91 -16.70
C SER A 194 19.90 -0.62 -16.58
N TRP A 195 19.14 -1.14 -15.61
CA TRP A 195 19.12 -2.56 -15.25
C TRP A 195 18.18 -3.34 -16.17
N GLY A 196 18.69 -4.38 -16.83
CA GLY A 196 17.89 -5.23 -17.72
C GLY A 196 18.06 -4.96 -19.21
N TRP A 197 18.93 -4.02 -19.62
CA TRP A 197 19.30 -3.86 -21.02
C TRP A 197 19.95 -5.15 -21.54
N ASN A 198 19.28 -5.84 -22.47
CA ASN A 198 19.68 -7.13 -23.08
C ASN A 198 19.71 -8.35 -22.13
N THR A 199 19.11 -8.30 -20.93
CA THR A 199 19.36 -9.34 -19.91
C THR A 199 18.40 -10.54 -19.95
N ILE A 200 17.23 -10.44 -20.59
CA ILE A 200 16.25 -11.55 -20.59
C ILE A 200 16.21 -12.22 -21.98
N GLN A 201 16.78 -13.43 -22.05
CA GLN A 201 16.55 -14.39 -23.14
C GLN A 201 15.51 -15.43 -22.72
N GLU A 202 14.81 -15.99 -23.70
CA GLU A 202 13.63 -16.86 -23.57
C GLU A 202 13.90 -18.12 -22.71
N GLU A 203 15.14 -18.59 -22.65
CA GLU A 203 15.52 -19.75 -21.83
C GLU A 203 15.50 -19.45 -20.31
N THR A 204 15.75 -18.20 -19.90
CA THR A 204 15.78 -17.79 -18.48
C THR A 204 14.37 -17.73 -17.89
N VAL A 205 13.39 -17.34 -18.71
CA VAL A 205 11.96 -17.31 -18.33
C VAL A 205 11.45 -18.72 -18.05
N SER A 206 11.85 -19.68 -18.88
CA SER A 206 11.46 -21.10 -18.75
C SER A 206 12.02 -21.77 -17.49
N GLY A 207 13.18 -21.33 -16.99
CA GLY A 207 13.80 -21.89 -15.77
C GLY A 207 13.15 -21.44 -14.46
N ILE A 208 12.55 -20.25 -14.42
CA ILE A 208 11.96 -19.65 -13.22
C ILE A 208 10.52 -20.15 -12.99
N LEU A 209 9.78 -20.43 -14.07
CA LEU A 209 8.40 -20.92 -14.06
C LEU A 209 8.22 -22.28 -13.36
N MET A 210 9.24 -23.15 -13.42
CA MET A 210 9.18 -24.48 -12.79
C MET A 210 9.24 -24.46 -11.25
N GLN A 211 9.59 -23.34 -10.63
CA GLN A 211 9.85 -23.29 -9.18
C GLN A 211 8.70 -22.71 -8.34
N ILE A 212 7.69 -22.07 -8.96
CA ILE A 212 6.67 -21.26 -8.27
C ILE A 212 5.27 -21.90 -8.36
N GLN A 213 5.18 -23.23 -8.30
CA GLN A 213 3.91 -23.97 -8.50
C GLN A 213 3.27 -24.57 -7.24
N ARG A 214 3.70 -24.24 -6.02
CA ARG A 214 3.10 -24.81 -4.80
C ARG A 214 3.01 -23.76 -3.71
N LEU A 215 1.77 -23.39 -3.32
CA LEU A 215 1.27 -23.09 -1.96
C LEU A 215 0.08 -22.09 -1.99
N ALA A 216 -1.05 -22.45 -1.37
CA ALA A 216 -2.00 -21.51 -0.72
C ALA A 216 -2.96 -22.25 0.22
N PRO A 217 -3.49 -21.55 1.25
CA PRO A 217 -4.89 -21.75 1.64
C PRO A 217 -5.65 -20.44 1.97
N ALA A 218 -6.95 -20.62 2.24
CA ALA A 218 -8.05 -19.67 2.20
C ALA A 218 -8.65 -19.30 3.58
N ASP A 219 -9.40 -18.20 3.63
CA ASP A 219 -10.71 -18.11 4.31
C ASP A 219 -11.44 -16.83 3.87
N ARG A 220 -12.76 -16.86 3.62
CA ARG A 220 -13.48 -15.70 3.08
C ARG A 220 -14.93 -15.53 3.59
N ASP A 221 -15.30 -14.25 3.64
CA ASP A 221 -16.40 -13.63 4.40
C ASP A 221 -17.69 -13.40 3.56
N LEU A 222 -18.78 -12.96 4.21
CA LEU A 222 -20.15 -12.80 3.67
C LEU A 222 -20.24 -12.03 2.34
N ALA A 223 -19.42 -11.00 2.14
CA ALA A 223 -19.37 -10.23 0.90
C ALA A 223 -18.93 -11.08 -0.30
N LEU A 224 -18.05 -12.06 -0.06
CA LEU A 224 -17.64 -12.99 -1.11
C LEU A 224 -18.83 -13.84 -1.57
N ARG A 225 -19.63 -14.37 -0.64
CA ARG A 225 -20.78 -15.21 -0.99
C ARG A 225 -21.77 -14.47 -1.90
N LYS A 226 -21.87 -13.14 -1.74
CA LYS A 226 -22.67 -12.30 -2.64
C LYS A 226 -22.06 -12.26 -4.04
N ILE A 227 -20.76 -11.99 -4.14
CA ILE A 227 -20.03 -11.95 -5.42
C ILE A 227 -20.08 -13.31 -6.12
N GLU A 228 -19.83 -14.41 -5.40
CA GLU A 228 -19.92 -15.78 -5.91
C GLU A 228 -21.28 -16.11 -6.52
N ARG A 229 -22.36 -15.61 -5.89
CA ARG A 229 -23.73 -15.83 -6.35
C ARG A 229 -24.11 -14.95 -7.54
N GLU A 230 -23.62 -13.71 -7.58
CA GLU A 230 -24.05 -12.70 -8.56
C GLU A 230 -23.13 -12.62 -9.79
N ALA A 231 -21.88 -13.06 -9.68
CA ALA A 231 -20.98 -13.16 -10.81
C ALA A 231 -21.46 -14.27 -11.77
N PRO A 232 -21.53 -14.01 -13.09
CA PRO A 232 -21.89 -15.04 -14.07
C PRO A 232 -20.95 -16.26 -14.01
N ILE A 233 -19.67 -16.00 -13.75
CA ILE A 233 -18.64 -17.01 -13.53
C ILE A 233 -17.76 -16.54 -12.37
N PHE A 234 -17.63 -17.38 -11.34
CA PHE A 234 -16.71 -17.16 -10.24
C PHE A 234 -15.69 -18.30 -10.19
N ARG A 235 -14.40 -17.96 -10.03
CA ARG A 235 -13.32 -18.93 -9.86
C ARG A 235 -12.48 -18.55 -8.64
N ASP A 236 -12.36 -19.47 -7.68
CA ASP A 236 -11.36 -19.33 -6.63
C ASP A 236 -9.98 -19.73 -7.16
N VAL A 237 -9.12 -18.74 -7.34
CA VAL A 237 -7.76 -18.87 -7.87
C VAL A 237 -6.68 -18.66 -6.81
N SER A 238 -7.08 -18.58 -5.53
CA SER A 238 -6.15 -18.34 -4.40
C SER A 238 -5.01 -19.35 -4.36
N GLY A 239 -5.29 -20.62 -4.67
CA GLY A 239 -4.28 -21.70 -4.76
C GLY A 239 -3.69 -21.96 -6.13
N TRP A 240 -3.91 -21.10 -7.11
CA TRP A 240 -3.42 -21.31 -8.47
C TRP A 240 -2.08 -20.61 -8.69
N SER A 241 -1.15 -21.27 -9.38
CA SER A 241 0.07 -20.65 -9.89
C SER A 241 -0.25 -19.52 -10.89
N ALA A 242 0.72 -18.66 -11.18
CA ALA A 242 0.55 -17.57 -12.16
C ALA A 242 0.22 -18.14 -13.53
N ASP A 243 0.94 -19.17 -13.96
CA ASP A 243 0.79 -19.78 -15.28
C ASP A 243 -0.58 -20.41 -15.47
N LYS A 244 -1.04 -21.17 -14.47
CA LYS A 244 -2.37 -21.78 -14.52
C LYS A 244 -3.46 -20.70 -14.63
N LEU A 245 -3.28 -19.59 -13.92
CA LEU A 245 -4.20 -18.46 -13.99
C LEU A 245 -4.15 -17.77 -15.36
N VAL A 246 -2.96 -17.49 -15.89
CA VAL A 246 -2.74 -16.93 -17.23
C VAL A 246 -3.37 -17.82 -18.30
N GLU A 247 -3.09 -19.12 -18.29
CA GLU A 247 -3.68 -20.09 -19.22
C GLU A 247 -5.21 -20.10 -19.13
N GLN A 248 -5.76 -20.04 -17.92
CA GLN A 248 -7.21 -20.02 -17.75
C GLN A 248 -7.84 -18.72 -18.25
N ILE A 249 -7.20 -17.57 -18.02
CA ILE A 249 -7.67 -16.27 -18.53
C ILE A 249 -7.73 -16.30 -20.07
N VAL A 250 -6.70 -16.84 -20.71
CA VAL A 250 -6.67 -17.01 -22.18
C VAL A 250 -7.78 -17.97 -22.64
N ARG A 251 -7.97 -19.10 -21.95
CA ARG A 251 -9.04 -20.06 -22.27
C ARG A 251 -10.44 -19.48 -22.10
N ASP A 252 -10.63 -18.61 -21.11
CA ASP A 252 -11.91 -17.95 -20.83
C ASP A 252 -12.22 -16.84 -21.86
N GLY A 253 -11.26 -16.48 -22.72
CA GLY A 253 -11.47 -15.50 -23.80
C GLY A 253 -11.75 -14.08 -23.28
N ILE A 254 -11.10 -13.69 -22.18
CA ILE A 254 -11.31 -12.39 -21.55
C ILE A 254 -10.79 -11.27 -22.46
N HIS A 255 -11.64 -10.29 -22.77
CA HIS A 255 -11.28 -9.12 -23.59
C HIS A 255 -10.60 -8.00 -22.79
N ILE A 256 -11.13 -7.71 -21.60
CA ILE A 256 -10.67 -6.66 -20.68
C ILE A 256 -10.41 -7.30 -19.31
N LEU A 257 -9.17 -7.22 -18.83
CA LEU A 257 -8.78 -7.69 -17.50
C LEU A 257 -8.54 -6.49 -16.56
N VAL A 258 -9.21 -6.48 -15.42
CA VAL A 258 -9.19 -5.35 -14.49
C VAL A 258 -8.39 -5.68 -13.23
N ASN A 259 -7.37 -4.88 -12.93
CA ASN A 259 -6.57 -4.94 -11.71
C ASN A 259 -7.23 -4.13 -10.59
N LEU A 260 -7.77 -4.83 -9.60
CA LEU A 260 -8.41 -4.26 -8.40
C LEU A 260 -7.48 -4.26 -7.17
N ASN A 261 -6.17 -4.48 -7.35
CA ASN A 261 -5.20 -4.57 -6.25
C ASN A 261 -4.14 -3.48 -6.30
N GLY A 262 -3.59 -3.21 -7.49
CA GLY A 262 -2.36 -2.44 -7.67
C GLY A 262 -1.20 -2.98 -6.83
N TYR A 263 -0.60 -2.15 -5.97
CA TYR A 263 0.52 -2.55 -5.10
C TYR A 263 0.10 -2.87 -3.65
N THR A 264 -1.14 -3.31 -3.45
CA THR A 264 -1.63 -3.75 -2.14
C THR A 264 -1.29 -5.21 -1.83
N ARG A 265 -1.43 -5.60 -0.56
CA ARG A 265 -1.15 -6.96 -0.09
C ARG A 265 -1.95 -7.99 -0.89
N GLY A 266 -1.27 -9.02 -1.40
CA GLY A 266 -1.88 -10.12 -2.16
C GLY A 266 -2.07 -9.84 -3.65
N ALA A 267 -1.56 -8.71 -4.16
CA ALA A 267 -1.53 -8.44 -5.59
C ALA A 267 -0.73 -9.50 -6.36
N ARG A 268 -1.19 -9.81 -7.57
CA ARG A 268 -0.57 -10.78 -8.49
C ARG A 268 -0.21 -10.11 -9.82
N ASN A 269 0.62 -9.06 -9.75
CA ASN A 269 0.95 -8.22 -10.90
C ASN A 269 1.74 -8.97 -11.98
N GLU A 270 2.39 -10.09 -11.65
CA GLU A 270 3.04 -11.00 -12.60
C GLU A 270 2.06 -11.58 -13.63
N VAL A 271 0.78 -11.78 -13.26
CA VAL A 271 -0.26 -12.26 -14.17
C VAL A 271 -0.60 -11.20 -15.23
N PHE A 272 -0.62 -9.93 -14.84
CA PHE A 272 -0.85 -8.81 -15.76
C PHE A 272 0.39 -8.52 -16.60
N ALA A 273 1.59 -8.67 -16.05
CA ALA A 273 2.83 -8.52 -16.80
C ALA A 273 2.95 -9.52 -17.96
N ALA A 274 2.38 -10.72 -17.81
CA ALA A 274 2.29 -11.73 -18.87
C ALA A 274 1.35 -11.35 -20.03
N ARG A 275 0.55 -10.26 -19.88
CA ARG A 275 -0.41 -9.75 -20.86
C ARG A 275 -1.31 -10.83 -21.51
N PRO A 276 -2.07 -11.61 -20.71
CA PRO A 276 -2.96 -12.66 -21.23
C PRO A 276 -4.16 -12.15 -22.03
N VAL A 277 -4.43 -10.84 -22.02
CA VAL A 277 -5.59 -10.24 -22.66
C VAL A 277 -5.21 -9.01 -23.50
N PRO A 278 -6.04 -8.61 -24.46
CA PRO A 278 -5.83 -7.42 -25.27
C PRO A 278 -5.72 -6.12 -24.48
N ILE A 279 -6.64 -5.91 -23.54
CA ILE A 279 -6.75 -4.67 -22.75
C ILE A 279 -6.65 -4.99 -21.27
N GLN A 280 -5.74 -4.32 -20.56
CA GLN A 280 -5.57 -4.41 -19.12
C GLN A 280 -5.75 -3.04 -18.48
N MET A 281 -6.58 -2.96 -17.44
CA MET A 281 -6.92 -1.69 -16.80
C MET A 281 -6.72 -1.77 -15.29
N SER A 282 -6.31 -0.69 -14.64
CA SER A 282 -6.30 -0.58 -13.17
C SER A 282 -7.50 0.22 -12.68
N PHE A 283 -8.14 -0.26 -11.61
CA PHE A 283 -9.34 0.37 -11.08
C PHE A 283 -9.52 0.17 -9.57
N MET A 284 -9.94 1.22 -8.84
CA MET A 284 -10.30 1.28 -7.40
C MET A 284 -9.24 0.86 -6.36
N GLY A 285 -8.61 -0.30 -6.52
CA GLY A 285 -7.83 -0.95 -5.47
C GLY A 285 -6.54 -0.25 -5.07
N PHE A 286 -6.06 0.67 -5.89
CA PHE A 286 -4.84 1.43 -5.66
C PHE A 286 -5.00 2.85 -6.20
N ALA A 287 -4.88 3.83 -5.30
CA ALA A 287 -5.06 5.25 -5.62
C ALA A 287 -3.77 5.87 -6.18
N GLY A 288 -3.29 5.34 -7.32
CA GLY A 288 -2.08 5.79 -7.96
C GLY A 288 -1.75 5.03 -9.24
N THR A 289 -0.70 5.47 -9.93
CA THR A 289 -0.20 4.78 -11.14
C THR A 289 0.45 3.45 -10.79
N LEU A 290 0.26 2.45 -11.63
CA LEU A 290 1.05 1.22 -11.56
C LEU A 290 2.47 1.42 -12.11
N GLY A 291 2.73 2.50 -12.86
CA GLY A 291 4.03 2.75 -13.48
C GLY A 291 4.48 1.63 -14.41
N ALA A 292 3.52 0.85 -14.94
CA ALA A 292 3.79 -0.39 -15.62
C ALA A 292 3.26 -0.38 -17.05
N GLU A 293 4.11 -0.69 -18.02
CA GLU A 293 3.77 -0.68 -19.46
C GLU A 293 2.68 -1.71 -19.81
N TRP A 294 2.48 -2.72 -18.96
CA TRP A 294 1.41 -3.70 -19.15
C TRP A 294 0.02 -3.18 -18.77
N CYS A 295 -0.11 -2.03 -18.10
CA CYS A 295 -1.40 -1.44 -17.78
C CYS A 295 -1.79 -0.42 -18.85
N ASP A 296 -2.83 -0.68 -19.63
CA ASP A 296 -3.22 0.17 -20.76
C ASP A 296 -4.00 1.40 -20.33
N TYR A 297 -4.89 1.24 -19.34
CA TYR A 297 -5.74 2.31 -18.84
C TYR A 297 -5.79 2.35 -17.31
N ILE A 298 -5.90 3.55 -16.77
CA ILE A 298 -6.41 3.78 -15.41
C ILE A 298 -7.79 4.41 -15.55
N LEU A 299 -8.79 3.80 -14.92
CA LEU A 299 -10.13 4.40 -14.90
C LEU A 299 -10.26 5.33 -13.70
N ALA A 300 -10.40 6.62 -13.96
CA ALA A 300 -10.51 7.67 -12.95
C ALA A 300 -11.37 8.84 -13.47
N ASP A 301 -11.83 9.68 -12.54
CA ASP A 301 -12.50 10.94 -12.87
C ASP A 301 -11.51 12.11 -12.98
N GLU A 302 -11.92 13.20 -13.64
CA GLU A 302 -11.09 14.38 -13.88
C GLU A 302 -10.68 15.14 -12.61
N ILE A 303 -11.38 14.94 -11.49
CA ILE A 303 -10.99 15.57 -10.22
C ILE A 303 -9.85 14.77 -9.60
N ALA A 304 -9.96 13.44 -9.57
CA ALA A 304 -8.94 12.54 -9.05
C ALA A 304 -7.68 12.51 -9.93
N VAL A 305 -7.85 12.50 -11.24
CA VAL A 305 -6.75 12.52 -12.24
C VAL A 305 -7.04 13.62 -13.28
N PRO A 306 -6.68 14.88 -12.99
CA PRO A 306 -6.85 15.98 -13.94
C PRO A 306 -6.00 15.78 -15.20
N SER A 307 -6.51 16.26 -16.34
CA SER A 307 -5.84 16.12 -17.64
C SER A 307 -4.40 16.69 -17.65
N GLU A 308 -4.17 17.76 -16.91
CA GLU A 308 -2.87 18.41 -16.76
C GLU A 308 -1.84 17.57 -15.99
N THR A 309 -2.27 16.50 -15.32
CA THR A 309 -1.41 15.54 -14.61
C THR A 309 -1.03 14.35 -15.46
N LEU A 310 -1.68 14.17 -16.62
CA LEU A 310 -1.37 13.11 -17.56
C LEU A 310 -0.03 13.41 -18.24
N ARG A 311 0.84 12.40 -18.32
CA ARG A 311 2.08 12.53 -19.08
C ARG A 311 1.76 12.59 -20.58
N PRO A 312 2.35 13.52 -21.35
CA PRO A 312 1.99 13.74 -22.75
C PRO A 312 2.33 12.59 -23.71
N PHE A 313 3.18 11.62 -23.31
CA PHE A 313 3.51 10.45 -24.13
C PHE A 313 3.96 9.24 -23.28
N ARG A 314 3.68 8.01 -23.75
CA ARG A 314 4.23 6.74 -23.21
C ARG A 314 5.72 6.64 -23.56
N SER A 315 6.61 7.15 -22.70
CA SER A 315 8.06 6.98 -22.83
C SER A 315 8.72 6.92 -21.46
N ASN A 316 9.49 5.86 -21.19
CA ASN A 316 10.23 5.62 -19.95
C ASN A 316 11.65 6.23 -19.96
N ARG A 317 11.88 7.33 -20.69
CA ARG A 317 13.26 7.81 -20.96
C ARG A 317 13.88 8.83 -20.00
N ASP A 318 13.20 9.33 -18.98
CA ASP A 318 13.85 10.21 -17.98
C ASP A 318 13.24 10.06 -16.57
N PRO A 319 14.06 9.83 -15.52
CA PRO A 319 13.60 9.74 -14.13
C PRO A 319 13.56 11.12 -13.48
N ILE A 320 12.57 11.95 -13.84
CA ILE A 320 12.26 13.15 -13.05
C ILE A 320 10.73 13.26 -12.93
N ASP A 321 10.19 12.72 -11.83
CA ASP A 321 8.91 13.15 -11.26
C ASP A 321 8.93 12.97 -9.73
N VAL A 322 8.25 13.89 -9.07
CA VAL A 322 8.58 14.44 -7.75
C VAL A 322 7.80 13.78 -6.62
N PHE A 323 8.49 13.38 -5.56
CA PHE A 323 7.91 12.96 -4.28
C PHE A 323 7.75 14.19 -3.37
N SER A 324 6.57 14.39 -2.77
CA SER A 324 6.39 15.25 -1.59
C SER A 324 5.31 14.65 -0.69
N ASP A 325 5.69 14.09 0.45
CA ASP A 325 4.80 13.54 1.47
C ASP A 325 4.88 14.43 2.72
N ASN A 326 3.78 15.04 3.14
CA ASN A 326 3.58 15.38 4.56
C ASN A 326 2.79 14.25 5.24
N ASN A 327 2.77 14.20 6.56
CA ASN A 327 1.78 13.48 7.37
C ASN A 327 1.94 13.98 8.81
N GLU A 328 0.83 14.00 9.53
CA GLU A 328 0.66 14.14 11.00
C GLU A 328 -0.30 12.98 11.38
N GLU A 329 -0.39 12.37 12.57
CA GLU A 329 -0.40 12.84 13.97
C GLU A 329 -0.24 11.65 14.96
N GLU A 330 0.68 11.69 15.93
CA GLU A 330 0.52 11.22 17.33
C GLU A 330 1.56 11.99 18.16
N GLY A 331 1.23 12.27 19.41
CA GLY A 331 1.96 13.22 20.26
C GLY A 331 1.14 14.48 20.59
N ALA A 332 -0.19 14.43 20.52
CA ALA A 332 -1.08 15.57 20.78
C ALA A 332 -0.72 16.42 22.01
N VAL A 333 -0.20 15.79 23.09
CA VAL A 333 0.26 16.49 24.30
C VAL A 333 1.58 17.23 24.09
N GLU A 334 2.54 16.61 23.40
CA GLU A 334 3.86 17.20 23.11
C GLU A 334 3.77 18.28 22.01
N TRP A 335 2.84 18.12 21.06
CA TRP A 335 2.73 18.98 19.88
C TRP A 335 1.75 20.14 20.04
N ALA A 336 0.52 19.87 20.50
CA ALA A 336 -0.53 20.89 20.64
C ALA A 336 -0.69 21.42 22.08
N GLY A 337 0.11 20.88 23.01
CA GLY A 337 0.05 21.20 24.43
C GLY A 337 -1.12 20.52 25.15
N PRO A 338 -1.08 20.50 26.50
CA PRO A 338 -2.04 19.76 27.32
C PRO A 338 -3.49 20.25 27.17
N HIS A 339 -3.68 21.53 26.83
CA HIS A 339 -5.01 22.11 26.64
C HIS A 339 -5.70 21.61 25.36
N VAL A 340 -4.96 21.43 24.25
CA VAL A 340 -5.56 20.90 23.02
C VAL A 340 -5.72 19.39 23.14
N ALA A 341 -4.73 18.69 23.70
CA ALA A 341 -4.76 17.25 23.88
C ALA A 341 -5.96 16.76 24.71
N SER A 342 -6.37 17.51 25.74
CA SER A 342 -7.53 17.15 26.57
C SER A 342 -8.88 17.23 25.83
N ARG A 343 -8.91 17.85 24.64
CA ARG A 343 -10.10 17.94 23.78
C ARG A 343 -10.17 16.84 22.72
N ILE A 344 -9.13 16.01 22.59
CA ILE A 344 -9.10 14.92 21.62
C ILE A 344 -9.69 13.66 22.27
N VAL A 345 -10.69 13.08 21.61
CA VAL A 345 -11.39 11.88 22.08
C VAL A 345 -11.13 10.74 21.10
N PHE A 346 -10.47 9.68 21.58
CA PHE A 346 -10.26 8.47 20.82
C PHE A 346 -11.43 7.51 21.00
N THR A 347 -11.75 6.76 19.94
CA THR A 347 -12.74 5.68 19.99
C THR A 347 -12.14 4.44 19.34
N ASP A 348 -12.51 3.26 19.84
CA ASP A 348 -12.03 2.00 19.30
C ASP A 348 -12.45 1.78 17.83
N VAL A 349 -11.76 0.89 17.13
CA VAL A 349 -12.16 0.44 15.80
C VAL A 349 -13.50 -0.32 15.93
N ALA A 350 -14.53 0.20 15.28
CA ALA A 350 -15.88 -0.34 15.34
C ALA A 350 -16.21 -1.20 14.11
N PRO A 351 -17.08 -2.22 14.23
CA PRO A 351 -17.65 -2.93 13.08
C PRO A 351 -18.26 -1.96 12.06
N LYS A 352 -18.26 -2.32 10.78
CA LYS A 352 -18.61 -1.42 9.65
C LYS A 352 -19.93 -0.65 9.84
N SER A 353 -20.99 -1.31 10.31
CA SER A 353 -22.29 -0.67 10.54
C SER A 353 -22.24 0.38 11.67
N GLN A 354 -21.53 0.09 12.75
CA GLN A 354 -21.32 1.02 13.86
C GLN A 354 -20.38 2.17 13.46
N HIS A 355 -19.33 1.88 12.67
CA HIS A 355 -18.42 2.88 12.11
C HIS A 355 -19.17 3.92 11.26
N ILE A 356 -20.06 3.48 10.37
CA ILE A 356 -20.91 4.40 9.59
C ILE A 356 -21.86 5.16 10.52
N SER A 357 -22.52 4.48 11.45
CA SER A 357 -23.51 5.12 12.33
C SER A 357 -22.92 6.20 13.22
N ARG A 358 -21.71 5.99 13.78
CA ARG A 358 -21.07 6.97 14.67
C ARG A 358 -20.65 8.24 13.93
N ALA A 359 -20.36 8.16 12.63
CA ALA A 359 -20.03 9.34 11.84
C ALA A 359 -21.14 10.40 11.87
N ARG A 360 -22.39 10.02 12.18
CA ARG A 360 -23.54 10.93 12.34
C ARG A 360 -23.44 11.86 13.54
N VAL A 361 -22.61 11.51 14.53
CA VAL A 361 -22.39 12.32 15.74
C VAL A 361 -21.46 13.50 15.43
N CYS A 362 -20.58 13.36 14.44
CA CYS A 362 -19.65 14.41 14.05
C CYS A 362 -20.37 15.53 13.28
N ASP A 363 -20.08 16.78 13.64
CA ASP A 363 -20.58 17.96 12.95
C ASP A 363 -19.86 18.22 11.63
N LEU A 364 -18.53 18.06 11.64
CA LEU A 364 -17.64 18.24 10.51
C LEU A 364 -16.57 17.15 10.56
N PHE A 365 -16.31 16.51 9.41
CA PHE A 365 -15.18 15.63 9.21
C PHE A 365 -14.03 16.43 8.58
N LEU A 366 -12.88 16.42 9.23
CA LEU A 366 -11.64 16.99 8.71
C LEU A 366 -10.87 15.88 8.00
N ASP A 367 -10.71 16.00 6.70
CA ASP A 367 -9.94 15.07 5.89
C ASP A 367 -8.42 15.24 6.10
N THR A 368 -7.66 14.21 5.70
CA THR A 368 -6.20 14.21 5.71
C THR A 368 -5.67 14.62 4.32
N PRO A 369 -5.06 15.81 4.16
CA PRO A 369 -4.70 16.32 2.83
C PRO A 369 -3.62 15.52 2.08
N GLU A 370 -2.89 14.66 2.78
CA GLU A 370 -1.75 13.90 2.24
C GLU A 370 -2.16 12.64 1.51
N CYS A 371 -3.05 11.91 2.15
CA CYS A 371 -3.79 10.81 1.59
C CYS A 371 -5.21 11.01 2.07
N ASN A 372 -6.08 11.47 1.18
CA ASN A 372 -7.47 11.74 1.52
C ASN A 372 -8.16 10.47 2.00
N ALA A 373 -9.22 10.68 2.76
CA ALA A 373 -10.23 9.69 3.01
C ALA A 373 -10.80 9.16 1.68
N HIS A 374 -10.66 7.84 1.46
CA HIS A 374 -11.25 7.12 0.34
C HIS A 374 -12.62 6.56 0.77
N THR A 375 -12.66 5.28 1.15
CA THR A 375 -13.87 4.63 1.70
C THR A 375 -14.46 5.39 2.88
N THR A 376 -13.60 5.94 3.75
CA THR A 376 -14.04 6.74 4.89
C THR A 376 -14.80 8.00 4.46
N ALA A 377 -14.41 8.66 3.36
CA ALA A 377 -15.14 9.82 2.85
C ALA A 377 -16.55 9.42 2.39
N ALA A 378 -16.67 8.30 1.67
CA ALA A 378 -17.95 7.76 1.26
C ALA A 378 -18.83 7.37 2.46
N ASP A 379 -18.25 6.75 3.50
CA ASP A 379 -18.97 6.38 4.74
C ASP A 379 -19.51 7.61 5.50
N VAL A 380 -18.67 8.64 5.62
CA VAL A 380 -18.99 9.91 6.29
C VAL A 380 -20.12 10.63 5.54
N LEU A 381 -20.01 10.72 4.21
CA LEU A 381 -21.03 11.35 3.36
C LEU A 381 -22.32 10.53 3.28
N TRP A 382 -22.25 9.20 3.37
CA TRP A 382 -23.44 8.34 3.49
C TRP A 382 -24.21 8.63 4.80
N SER A 383 -23.47 8.92 5.86
CA SER A 383 -24.03 9.43 7.12
C SER A 383 -24.40 10.92 7.09
N SER A 384 -24.26 11.56 5.92
CA SER A 384 -24.59 12.96 5.65
C SER A 384 -23.75 13.95 6.43
N THR A 385 -22.59 13.52 6.95
CA THR A 385 -21.67 14.39 7.66
C THR A 385 -20.85 15.21 6.67
N PRO A 386 -20.85 16.55 6.78
CA PRO A 386 -20.00 17.41 5.96
C PRO A 386 -18.53 17.00 6.08
N LEU A 387 -17.84 16.98 4.94
CA LEU A 387 -16.42 16.63 4.84
C LEU A 387 -15.68 17.84 4.25
N LEU A 388 -14.70 18.37 4.98
CA LEU A 388 -13.77 19.40 4.50
C LEU A 388 -12.48 18.71 4.04
N THR A 389 -12.03 19.00 2.83
CA THR A 389 -10.84 18.38 2.22
C THR A 389 -9.97 19.40 1.50
N LEU A 390 -8.69 19.05 1.34
CA LEU A 390 -7.71 19.82 0.59
C LEU A 390 -7.07 18.89 -0.46
N PRO A 391 -7.33 19.10 -1.76
CA PRO A 391 -6.59 18.48 -2.84
C PRO A 391 -5.17 19.03 -2.94
N ARG A 392 -4.35 18.77 -1.92
CA ARG A 392 -3.06 19.44 -1.66
C ARG A 392 -2.10 19.37 -2.83
N TYR A 393 -2.14 18.26 -3.56
CA TYR A 393 -1.23 18.02 -4.67
C TYR A 393 -1.99 17.95 -5.98
N PRO A 394 -1.47 18.60 -7.04
CA PRO A 394 -2.06 18.45 -8.37
C PRO A 394 -1.87 17.01 -8.88
N TYR A 395 -0.69 16.42 -8.68
CA TYR A 395 -0.28 15.17 -9.32
C TYR A 395 -0.55 13.89 -8.52
N LYS A 396 -0.96 13.97 -7.24
CA LYS A 396 -1.24 12.77 -6.44
C LYS A 396 -2.72 12.46 -6.44
N MET A 397 -3.10 11.36 -7.05
CA MET A 397 -4.49 10.87 -7.05
C MET A 397 -5.04 10.71 -5.63
N CYS A 398 -4.28 10.07 -4.73
CA CYS A 398 -4.70 9.81 -3.36
C CYS A 398 -4.98 11.07 -2.53
N SER A 399 -4.41 12.23 -2.87
CA SER A 399 -4.69 13.49 -2.16
C SER A 399 -5.92 14.22 -2.72
N ARG A 400 -6.62 13.68 -3.72
CA ARG A 400 -7.72 14.35 -4.42
C ARG A 400 -9.03 13.58 -4.38
N MET A 401 -8.99 12.36 -3.85
CA MET A 401 -10.12 11.45 -3.87
C MET A 401 -11.31 11.96 -3.05
N ALA A 402 -11.08 12.56 -1.87
CA ALA A 402 -12.20 13.06 -1.07
C ALA A 402 -12.89 14.25 -1.75
N ALA A 403 -12.14 15.09 -2.47
CA ALA A 403 -12.72 16.18 -3.27
C ALA A 403 -13.61 15.63 -4.41
N SER A 404 -13.18 14.56 -5.08
CA SER A 404 -13.99 13.86 -6.10
C SER A 404 -15.27 13.29 -5.48
N ILE A 405 -15.13 12.50 -4.41
CA ILE A 405 -16.25 11.86 -3.70
C ILE A 405 -17.26 12.91 -3.21
N LEU A 406 -16.77 14.00 -2.60
CA LEU A 406 -17.62 15.09 -2.12
C LEU A 406 -18.42 15.74 -3.27
N LYS A 407 -17.79 16.06 -4.41
CA LYS A 407 -18.52 16.60 -5.57
C LYS A 407 -19.53 15.60 -6.14
N GLY A 408 -19.28 14.30 -6.00
CA GLY A 408 -20.24 13.23 -6.35
C GLY A 408 -21.44 13.19 -5.40
N ALA A 409 -21.25 13.51 -4.12
CA ALA A 409 -22.32 13.52 -3.11
C ALA A 409 -23.22 14.76 -3.17
N LEU A 410 -22.70 15.87 -3.70
CA LEU A 410 -23.43 17.14 -3.77
C LEU A 410 -24.39 17.21 -4.96
N PRO A 411 -25.52 17.94 -4.82
CA PRO A 411 -26.44 18.17 -5.93
C PRO A 411 -25.76 18.95 -7.06
N LYS A 412 -26.14 18.66 -8.31
CA LYS A 412 -25.65 19.38 -9.50
C LYS A 412 -26.43 20.68 -9.70
N THR A 413 -26.42 21.52 -8.67
CA THR A 413 -27.07 22.83 -8.61
C THR A 413 -26.06 23.90 -8.23
N ARG A 414 -26.45 25.18 -8.33
CA ARG A 414 -25.63 26.31 -7.86
C ARG A 414 -25.28 26.19 -6.38
N GLU A 415 -26.26 25.80 -5.55
CA GLU A 415 -26.04 25.58 -4.11
C GLU A 415 -25.02 24.46 -3.87
N GLY A 416 -25.08 23.34 -4.60
CA GLY A 416 -24.08 22.29 -4.50
C GLY A 416 -22.68 22.75 -4.90
N ALA A 417 -22.56 23.61 -5.92
CA ALA A 417 -21.29 24.19 -6.33
C ALA A 417 -20.71 25.16 -5.27
N GLU A 418 -21.56 25.97 -4.64
CA GLU A 418 -21.17 26.86 -3.53
C GLU A 418 -20.69 26.04 -2.32
N ILE A 419 -21.42 24.98 -1.94
CA ILE A 419 -21.00 24.07 -0.87
C ILE A 419 -19.67 23.40 -1.18
N ALA A 420 -19.45 22.99 -2.44
CA ALA A 420 -18.15 22.41 -2.84
C ALA A 420 -17.00 23.41 -2.67
N GLN A 421 -17.20 24.70 -2.97
CA GLN A 421 -16.20 25.74 -2.74
C GLN A 421 -15.94 26.00 -1.25
N GLU A 422 -16.95 25.82 -0.40
CA GLU A 422 -16.83 25.96 1.05
C GLU A 422 -16.12 24.77 1.72
N LEU A 423 -16.22 23.57 1.14
CA LEU A 423 -15.69 22.31 1.69
C LEU A 423 -14.44 21.77 0.97
N ILE A 424 -14.02 22.40 -0.13
CA ILE A 424 -12.75 22.08 -0.82
C ILE A 424 -11.83 23.28 -0.65
N ALA A 425 -10.77 23.11 0.14
CA ALA A 425 -9.76 24.13 0.38
C ALA A 425 -8.75 24.23 -0.78
N ASN A 426 -8.10 25.38 -0.89
CA ASN A 426 -7.08 25.64 -1.93
C ASN A 426 -5.66 25.75 -1.39
N SER A 427 -5.50 25.90 -0.07
CA SER A 427 -4.22 25.89 0.65
C SER A 427 -4.43 25.40 2.08
N ASP A 428 -3.34 25.19 2.81
CA ASP A 428 -3.39 24.84 4.23
C ASP A 428 -4.05 25.95 5.05
N GLU A 429 -3.74 27.22 4.77
CA GLU A 429 -4.36 28.36 5.43
C GLU A 429 -5.87 28.46 5.14
N ASP A 430 -6.29 28.26 3.88
CA ASP A 430 -7.72 28.22 3.50
C ASP A 430 -8.44 27.03 4.18
N TYR A 431 -7.77 25.90 4.35
CA TYR A 431 -8.31 24.73 5.03
C TYR A 431 -8.60 25.03 6.51
N GLU A 432 -7.64 25.63 7.21
CA GLU A 432 -7.80 26.05 8.61
C GLU A 432 -8.90 27.11 8.77
N GLU A 433 -8.88 28.15 7.94
CA GLU A 433 -9.87 29.23 7.97
C GLU A 433 -11.29 28.70 7.73
N LYS A 434 -11.46 27.81 6.75
CA LYS A 434 -12.75 27.16 6.46
C LYS A 434 -13.23 26.32 7.63
N ALA A 435 -12.34 25.52 8.24
CA ALA A 435 -12.68 24.71 9.41
C ALA A 435 -13.17 25.58 10.57
N ILE A 436 -12.42 26.63 10.91
CA ILE A 436 -12.76 27.57 12.00
C ILE A 436 -14.08 28.28 11.70
N ARG A 437 -14.25 28.80 10.48
CA ARG A 437 -15.46 29.52 10.06
C ARG A 437 -16.71 28.65 10.15
N LEU A 438 -16.65 27.42 9.62
CA LEU A 438 -17.78 26.50 9.62
C LEU A 438 -18.15 26.04 11.04
N ALA A 439 -17.14 25.68 11.85
CA ALA A 439 -17.35 25.24 13.23
C ALA A 439 -17.87 26.37 14.13
N SER A 440 -17.33 27.59 14.00
CA SER A 440 -17.74 28.73 14.82
C SER A 440 -19.16 29.24 14.47
N GLY A 441 -19.63 28.94 13.25
CA GLY A 441 -20.98 29.30 12.81
C GLY A 441 -22.07 28.32 13.24
N LEU A 442 -21.73 27.17 13.82
CA LEU A 442 -22.70 26.17 14.25
C LEU A 442 -23.26 26.52 15.63
N ILE A 443 -24.58 26.62 15.73
CA ILE A 443 -25.29 26.96 16.96
C ILE A 443 -26.36 25.91 17.23
N TYR A 444 -26.45 25.40 18.45
CA TYR A 444 -27.52 24.52 18.88
C TYR A 444 -28.55 25.29 19.70
N GLN A 445 -29.81 25.26 19.26
CA GLN A 445 -30.94 25.87 19.97
C GLN A 445 -31.87 24.78 20.49
N GLU A 446 -32.33 24.92 21.73
CA GLU A 446 -33.30 23.99 22.30
C GLU A 446 -34.67 24.17 21.63
N ALA A 447 -35.23 23.07 21.13
CA ALA A 447 -36.55 23.00 20.54
C ALA A 447 -37.55 22.40 21.54
N PRO A 448 -38.86 22.66 21.37
CA PRO A 448 -39.90 22.09 22.22
C PRO A 448 -39.79 20.56 22.29
N GLY A 449 -39.66 19.99 23.48
CA GLY A 449 -39.51 18.55 23.71
C GLY A 449 -38.08 18.09 24.09
N GLY A 450 -37.17 19.00 24.44
CA GLY A 450 -35.82 18.67 24.94
C GLY A 450 -34.85 18.21 23.85
N CYS A 451 -35.20 18.42 22.58
CA CYS A 451 -34.32 18.16 21.44
C CYS A 451 -33.57 19.45 21.07
N PHE A 452 -32.34 19.33 20.56
CA PHE A 452 -31.59 20.47 20.04
C PHE A 452 -31.67 20.52 18.51
N VAL A 453 -31.82 21.72 17.96
CA VAL A 453 -31.79 21.98 16.53
C VAL A 453 -30.52 22.75 16.21
N GLY A 454 -29.70 22.18 15.33
CA GLY A 454 -28.52 22.85 14.79
C GLY A 454 -28.92 23.91 13.77
N GLY A 455 -28.37 25.11 13.91
CA GLY A 455 -28.48 26.22 12.99
C GLY A 455 -27.11 26.71 12.54
N GLY A 456 -27.10 27.52 11.48
CA GLY A 456 -25.88 28.00 10.83
C GLY A 456 -25.48 27.20 9.60
N ARG A 457 -24.46 27.68 8.89
CA ARG A 457 -24.11 27.19 7.55
C ARG A 457 -23.77 25.70 7.52
N LEU A 458 -23.07 25.19 8.54
CA LEU A 458 -22.69 23.79 8.61
C LEU A 458 -23.92 22.86 8.77
N ALA A 459 -24.95 23.29 9.50
CA ALA A 459 -26.21 22.56 9.63
C ALA A 459 -27.01 22.55 8.32
N GLU A 460 -26.98 23.66 7.56
CA GLU A 460 -27.58 23.75 6.23
C GLU A 460 -26.91 22.77 5.26
N ILE A 461 -25.58 22.75 5.21
CA ILE A 461 -24.80 21.81 4.38
C ILE A 461 -25.18 20.35 4.73
N ARG A 462 -25.23 20.03 6.02
CA ARG A 462 -25.63 18.70 6.50
C ARG A 462 -27.04 18.32 6.03
N ARG A 463 -27.99 19.27 6.05
CA ARG A 463 -29.36 19.07 5.54
C ARG A 463 -29.36 18.81 4.03
N VAL A 464 -28.60 19.57 3.25
CA VAL A 464 -28.48 19.37 1.80
C VAL A 464 -27.95 17.97 1.49
N LEU A 465 -26.86 17.54 2.15
CA LEU A 465 -26.31 16.20 2.00
C LEU A 465 -27.34 15.11 2.37
N TYR A 466 -28.06 15.29 3.47
CA TYR A 466 -29.09 14.34 3.91
C TYR A 466 -30.24 14.17 2.91
N GLN A 467 -30.72 15.29 2.35
CA GLN A 467 -31.81 15.28 1.38
C GLN A 467 -31.40 14.64 0.05
N HIS A 468 -30.15 14.85 -0.37
CA HIS A 468 -29.66 14.41 -1.68
C HIS A 468 -28.97 13.04 -1.68
N ARG A 469 -28.63 12.45 -0.53
CA ARG A 469 -27.92 11.15 -0.48
C ARG A 469 -28.59 10.01 -1.25
N TRP A 470 -29.91 10.07 -1.44
CA TRP A 470 -30.69 9.04 -2.14
C TRP A 470 -30.72 9.22 -3.66
N THR A 471 -30.38 10.42 -4.13
CA THR A 471 -30.45 10.81 -5.54
C THR A 471 -29.11 11.29 -6.08
N CYS A 472 -28.08 11.38 -5.23
CA CYS A 472 -26.79 11.90 -5.62
C CYS A 472 -26.03 10.88 -6.48
N PRO A 473 -25.21 11.37 -7.40
CA PRO A 473 -24.44 10.51 -8.28
C PRO A 473 -23.52 9.48 -7.61
N LEU A 474 -23.03 9.78 -6.41
CA LEU A 474 -22.07 8.94 -5.68
C LEU A 474 -22.64 7.59 -5.27
N PHE A 475 -23.94 7.51 -4.95
CA PHE A 475 -24.57 6.30 -4.43
C PHE A 475 -25.52 5.62 -5.42
N ASP A 476 -25.65 6.17 -6.63
CA ASP A 476 -26.36 5.54 -7.74
C ASP A 476 -25.49 4.49 -8.43
N THR A 477 -25.49 3.28 -7.85
CA THR A 477 -24.70 2.16 -8.39
C THR A 477 -25.16 1.69 -9.77
N HIS A 478 -26.42 1.87 -10.14
CA HIS A 478 -26.92 1.47 -11.45
C HIS A 478 -26.39 2.39 -12.55
N ARG A 479 -26.46 3.72 -12.33
CA ARG A 479 -25.83 4.66 -13.26
C ARG A 479 -24.32 4.43 -13.31
N TRP A 480 -23.68 4.27 -12.15
CA TRP A 480 -22.24 4.05 -12.08
C TRP A 480 -21.77 2.81 -12.88
N VAL A 481 -22.52 1.70 -12.83
CA VAL A 481 -22.23 0.52 -13.66
C VAL A 481 -22.43 0.81 -15.15
N ALA A 482 -23.50 1.52 -15.53
CA ALA A 482 -23.73 1.89 -16.93
C ALA A 482 -22.62 2.80 -17.49
N ASP A 483 -22.14 3.77 -16.70
CA ASP A 483 -21.01 4.64 -17.05
C ASP A 483 -19.72 3.80 -17.24
N LEU A 484 -19.50 2.80 -16.38
CA LEU A 484 -18.37 1.88 -16.48
C LEU A 484 -18.44 1.00 -17.74
N GLU A 485 -19.62 0.45 -18.05
CA GLU A 485 -19.83 -0.37 -19.24
C GLU A 485 -19.58 0.43 -20.52
N CYS A 486 -20.03 1.70 -20.56
CA CYS A 486 -19.72 2.62 -21.65
C CYS A 486 -18.20 2.80 -21.84
N ALA A 487 -17.44 2.94 -20.74
CA ALA A 487 -15.98 3.03 -20.79
C ALA A 487 -15.33 1.76 -21.35
N TYR A 488 -15.85 0.58 -20.99
CA TYR A 488 -15.37 -0.70 -21.52
C TYR A 488 -15.67 -0.85 -23.00
N GLU A 489 -16.87 -0.47 -23.44
CA GLU A 489 -17.25 -0.51 -24.86
C GLU A 489 -16.37 0.42 -25.70
N GLU A 490 -16.10 1.63 -25.23
CA GLU A 490 -15.25 2.59 -25.94
C GLU A 490 -13.78 2.12 -25.98
N ALA A 491 -13.25 1.59 -24.87
CA ALA A 491 -11.91 1.01 -24.84
C ALA A 491 -11.77 -0.15 -25.83
N TRP A 492 -12.77 -1.03 -25.89
CA TRP A 492 -12.80 -2.14 -26.83
C TRP A 492 -12.92 -1.65 -28.28
N ARG A 493 -13.81 -0.69 -28.56
CA ARG A 493 -13.97 -0.09 -29.89
C ARG A 493 -12.64 0.47 -30.41
N ARG A 494 -11.94 1.26 -29.58
CA ARG A 494 -10.65 1.85 -29.94
C ARG A 494 -9.60 0.79 -30.22
N TRP A 495 -9.51 -0.23 -29.37
CA TRP A 495 -8.56 -1.34 -29.57
C TRP A 495 -8.80 -2.06 -30.91
N VAL A 496 -10.06 -2.37 -31.25
CA VAL A 496 -10.43 -3.00 -32.53
C VAL A 496 -10.03 -2.14 -33.73
N LEU A 497 -10.11 -0.82 -33.59
CA LEU A 497 -9.77 0.15 -34.64
C LEU A 497 -8.27 0.52 -34.66
N GLY A 498 -7.48 0.05 -33.70
CA GLY A 498 -6.08 0.44 -33.53
C GLY A 498 -5.90 1.91 -33.10
N GLU A 499 -6.93 2.51 -32.50
CA GLU A 499 -6.89 3.87 -31.95
C GLU A 499 -6.21 3.86 -30.57
N ALA A 500 -5.22 4.73 -30.38
CA ALA A 500 -4.52 4.91 -29.11
C ALA A 500 -4.88 6.26 -28.47
N GLY A 501 -4.62 6.40 -27.17
CA GLY A 501 -4.79 7.64 -26.42
C GLY A 501 -5.90 7.61 -25.38
N ASP A 502 -6.05 8.72 -24.67
CA ASP A 502 -6.96 8.87 -23.54
C ASP A 502 -8.43 8.88 -23.98
N ILE A 503 -9.29 8.30 -23.15
CA ILE A 503 -10.74 8.23 -23.37
C ILE A 503 -11.41 9.22 -22.42
N HIS A 504 -12.21 10.12 -22.97
CA HIS A 504 -13.06 11.06 -22.23
C HIS A 504 -14.51 10.76 -22.62
N LEU A 505 -15.38 10.55 -21.62
CA LEU A 505 -16.78 10.15 -21.80
C LEU A 505 -17.74 11.25 -21.38
#